data_AF-A0A1I8H7W9-F1
#
_entry.id   AF-A0A1I8H7W9-F1
#
_cell.length_a   1.000
_cell.length_b   1.000
_cell.length_c   1.000
_cell.angle_alpha   90.00
_cell.angle_beta   90.00
_cell.angle_gamma   90.00
#
_symmetry.space_group_name_H-M   'P 1'
#
loop_
_entity.id
_entity.type
_entity.pdbx_description
1 polymer ?
#
loop_
_entity_poly.entity_id
_entity_poly.type
_entity_poly.pdbx_seq_one_letter_code
_entity_poly.pdbx_strand_id
1 'polypeptide(L)'
;ANGADHDPGDHDSTRLHGLPAGLWNRPLVFKVSNSAYSRNKLGVREDLRVKYNQQHYRRVFSDDDSLRALEESSAQPSLLDLVQRWLERTPGLNRTEDCDFQFWEEYKMAVERMLHEEYLLPAERETDPSLKQLKMADYKKQLDAFHSIDNLEVYNSYIEKGERNFSHKSFQGALMIALYRDEPRFSQPFHLLTLLMDTDALLTKWRYNHVLLVQRMLGTKIGTGGSSGYQYLRSTVSDRYKPFVDLFNLSTFLIPRSRIPPLTPKMKRSLSIILRGKDEDEVEKD
;
A
#
# COMPACT_ATOMS: atom_id res chain seq x y z
N ALA A 1 -69.62 38.00 -19.31
CA ALA A 1 -69.96 37.76 -17.90
C ALA A 1 -70.73 36.45 -17.82
N ASN A 2 -70.24 35.56 -16.96
CA ASN A 2 -70.58 34.17 -16.60
C ASN A 2 -71.96 33.56 -16.94
N GLY A 3 -71.93 32.25 -17.21
CA GLY A 3 -73.02 31.30 -16.96
C GLY A 3 -72.69 29.86 -17.41
N ALA A 4 -72.61 28.94 -16.43
CA ALA A 4 -72.79 27.46 -16.37
C ALA A 4 -72.67 26.58 -17.65
N ASP A 5 -72.13 25.36 -17.69
CA ASP A 5 -72.37 24.16 -16.86
C ASP A 5 -71.34 23.06 -17.19
N HIS A 6 -70.92 22.25 -16.19
CA HIS A 6 -71.02 20.77 -16.14
C HIS A 6 -70.03 20.12 -15.15
N ASP A 7 -70.60 19.43 -14.17
CA ASP A 7 -70.00 18.35 -13.34
C ASP A 7 -70.48 17.00 -13.92
N PRO A 8 -69.75 15.85 -13.85
CA PRO A 8 -69.56 15.08 -12.59
C PRO A 8 -68.18 14.40 -12.42
N GLY A 9 -67.81 14.09 -11.18
CA GLY A 9 -66.51 13.52 -10.78
C GLY A 9 -66.32 12.00 -10.92
N ASP A 10 -65.15 11.51 -10.50
CA ASP A 10 -65.02 10.30 -9.68
C ASP A 10 -63.60 10.09 -9.07
N HIS A 11 -63.60 9.42 -7.92
CA HIS A 11 -62.52 8.62 -7.30
C HIS A 11 -61.30 9.26 -6.58
N ASP A 12 -61.52 9.51 -5.29
CA ASP A 12 -60.89 8.84 -4.13
C ASP A 12 -59.44 8.32 -4.24
N SER A 13 -58.57 8.86 -3.38
CA SER A 13 -57.49 8.09 -2.75
C SER A 13 -57.01 8.82 -1.51
N THR A 14 -57.48 8.32 -0.39
CA THR A 14 -57.27 8.74 0.99
C THR A 14 -55.79 8.70 1.41
N ARG A 15 -55.39 9.72 2.19
CA ARG A 15 -54.37 9.76 3.25
C ARG A 15 -53.38 8.59 3.37
N LEU A 16 -52.08 8.88 3.23
CA LEU A 16 -51.02 8.33 4.11
C LEU A 16 -49.89 9.37 4.29
N HIS A 17 -50.10 10.33 5.18
CA HIS A 17 -48.99 11.00 5.87
C HIS A 17 -48.54 10.10 7.02
N GLY A 18 -47.24 9.83 7.12
CA GLY A 18 -46.62 9.42 8.38
C GLY A 18 -45.70 8.21 8.32
N LEU A 19 -44.53 8.35 7.68
CA LEU A 19 -43.32 7.64 8.12
C LEU A 19 -42.12 8.59 7.98
N PRO A 20 -41.26 8.70 9.00
CA PRO A 20 -40.13 9.63 8.94
C PRO A 20 -39.08 9.09 7.97
N ALA A 21 -38.67 9.94 7.03
CA ALA A 21 -37.60 9.69 6.05
C ALA A 21 -36.20 9.37 6.67
N GLY A 22 -36.09 9.31 8.00
CA GLY A 22 -34.85 9.06 8.74
C GLY A 22 -34.45 7.58 8.90
N LEU A 23 -35.31 6.62 8.55
CA LEU A 23 -35.01 5.18 8.75
C LEU A 23 -34.21 4.53 7.61
N TRP A 24 -34.25 5.10 6.40
CA TRP A 24 -33.53 4.57 5.23
C TRP A 24 -32.07 5.07 5.12
N ASN A 25 -31.68 6.09 5.88
CA ASN A 25 -30.33 6.66 5.86
C ASN A 25 -29.36 5.97 6.84
N ARG A 26 -29.88 5.32 7.89
CA ARG A 26 -29.07 4.64 8.91
C ARG A 26 -28.17 3.49 8.39
N PRO A 27 -28.60 2.62 7.46
CA PRO A 27 -27.74 1.53 6.97
C PRO A 27 -26.62 2.00 6.03
N LEU A 28 -26.79 3.13 5.35
CA LEU A 28 -25.77 3.72 4.46
C LEU A 28 -24.65 4.39 5.26
N VAL A 29 -25.00 5.16 6.30
CA VAL A 29 -24.03 5.83 7.19
C VAL A 29 -23.18 4.80 7.95
N PHE A 30 -23.79 3.73 8.46
CA PHE A 30 -23.07 2.66 9.18
C PHE A 30 -22.09 1.89 8.26
N LYS A 31 -22.46 1.63 7.00
CA LYS A 31 -21.59 0.95 6.02
C LYS A 31 -20.41 1.80 5.56
N VAL A 32 -20.59 3.12 5.46
CA VAL A 32 -19.52 4.05 5.07
C VAL A 32 -18.58 4.36 6.26
N SER A 33 -19.10 4.39 7.49
CA SER A 33 -18.34 4.64 8.73
C SER A 33 -17.26 3.59 8.98
N ASN A 34 -17.63 2.30 9.04
CA ASN A 34 -16.67 1.21 9.23
C ASN A 34 -15.64 1.15 8.11
N SER A 35 -16.05 1.46 6.87
CA SER A 35 -15.14 1.48 5.73
C SER A 35 -14.13 2.64 5.78
N ALA A 36 -14.54 3.81 6.29
CA ALA A 36 -13.65 4.96 6.48
C ALA A 36 -12.68 4.75 7.64
N TYR A 37 -13.16 4.22 8.75
CA TYR A 37 -12.35 3.87 9.92
C TYR A 37 -11.26 2.85 9.55
N SER A 38 -11.62 1.74 8.92
CA SER A 38 -10.65 0.72 8.51
C SER A 38 -9.61 1.27 7.53
N ARG A 39 -10.00 2.17 6.61
CA ARG A 39 -9.03 2.84 5.71
C ARG A 39 -8.03 3.71 6.47
N ASN A 40 -8.49 4.46 7.47
CA ASN A 40 -7.62 5.30 8.28
C ASN A 40 -6.65 4.43 9.10
N LYS A 41 -7.16 3.38 9.76
CA LYS A 41 -6.33 2.44 10.52
C LYS A 41 -5.34 1.66 9.66
N LEU A 42 -5.64 1.37 8.41
CA LEU A 42 -4.69 0.72 7.49
C LEU A 42 -3.60 1.68 6.98
N GLY A 43 -3.87 2.99 6.94
CA GLY A 43 -2.92 4.00 6.48
C GLY A 43 -3.20 4.54 5.07
N VAL A 44 -4.45 4.48 4.60
CA VAL A 44 -4.81 5.13 3.32
C VAL A 44 -4.76 6.65 3.50
N ARG A 45 -3.77 7.28 2.88
CA ARG A 45 -3.55 8.73 2.82
C ARG A 45 -4.80 9.50 2.43
N GLU A 46 -5.06 10.61 3.13
CA GLU A 46 -6.25 11.45 2.93
C GLU A 46 -6.17 12.28 1.64
N ASP A 47 -4.97 12.76 1.29
CA ASP A 47 -4.67 13.55 0.11
C ASP A 47 -4.78 12.76 -1.21
N LEU A 48 -4.57 11.45 -1.17
CA LEU A 48 -4.70 10.57 -2.33
C LEU A 48 -6.14 10.13 -2.62
N ARG A 49 -7.09 10.46 -1.74
CA ARG A 49 -8.50 10.03 -1.88
C ARG A 49 -9.19 10.77 -3.01
N VAL A 50 -9.96 10.04 -3.80
CA VAL A 50 -10.81 10.62 -4.83
C VAL A 50 -11.93 11.41 -4.14
N LYS A 51 -12.03 12.70 -4.48
CA LYS A 51 -13.04 13.59 -3.90
C LYS A 51 -14.46 13.12 -4.27
N TYR A 52 -15.30 12.98 -3.26
CA TYR A 52 -16.71 12.65 -3.42
C TYR A 52 -17.51 13.95 -3.58
N ASN A 53 -18.12 14.19 -4.74
CA ASN A 53 -18.89 15.41 -5.02
C ASN A 53 -18.14 16.71 -4.65
N GLN A 54 -16.81 16.73 -4.88
CA GLN A 54 -15.89 17.81 -4.48
C GLN A 54 -15.83 18.12 -2.97
N GLN A 55 -16.48 17.32 -2.12
CA GLN A 55 -16.55 17.50 -0.68
C GLN A 55 -15.69 16.47 0.05
N HIS A 56 -15.27 16.84 1.27
CA HIS A 56 -14.51 15.97 2.16
C HIS A 56 -15.41 14.83 2.66
N TYR A 57 -14.91 13.58 2.66
CA TYR A 57 -15.71 12.40 3.05
C TYR A 57 -16.24 12.47 4.51
N ARG A 58 -15.65 13.34 5.35
CA ARG A 58 -16.15 13.69 6.69
C ARG A 58 -17.61 14.16 6.66
N ARG A 59 -18.06 14.85 5.61
CA ARG A 59 -19.44 15.36 5.48
C ARG A 59 -20.49 14.28 5.23
N VAL A 60 -20.08 13.03 5.03
CA VAL A 60 -21.01 11.88 4.98
C VAL A 60 -21.54 11.54 6.38
N PHE A 61 -20.83 11.93 7.44
CA PHE A 61 -21.23 11.72 8.83
C PHE A 61 -21.93 12.97 9.36
N SER A 62 -23.13 12.78 9.91
CA SER A 62 -23.91 13.84 10.55
C SER A 62 -24.03 13.65 12.06
N ASP A 63 -23.50 12.55 12.61
CA ASP A 63 -23.51 12.24 14.04
C ASP A 63 -22.15 12.52 14.70
N ASP A 64 -22.18 13.17 15.86
CA ASP A 64 -21.00 13.62 16.61
C ASP A 64 -20.12 12.45 17.11
N ASP A 65 -20.71 11.27 17.32
CA ASP A 65 -19.98 10.08 17.74
C ASP A 65 -19.12 9.52 16.57
N SER A 66 -19.67 9.40 15.36
CA SER A 66 -18.90 8.97 14.19
C SER A 66 -17.84 9.99 13.79
N LEU A 67 -18.12 11.30 13.95
CA LEU A 67 -17.12 12.34 13.68
C LEU A 67 -15.94 12.25 14.66
N ARG A 68 -16.20 12.07 15.96
CA ARG A 68 -15.14 11.84 16.97
C ARG A 68 -14.34 10.57 16.70
N ALA A 69 -15.01 9.44 16.45
CA ALA A 69 -14.34 8.18 16.13
C ALA A 69 -13.47 8.29 14.87
N LEU A 70 -13.90 9.10 13.90
CA LEU A 70 -13.14 9.35 12.68
C LEU A 70 -11.91 10.22 12.96
N GLU A 71 -12.04 11.29 13.73
CA GLU A 71 -10.92 12.14 14.16
C GLU A 71 -9.88 11.33 14.95
N GLU A 72 -10.32 10.54 15.93
CA GLU A 72 -9.46 9.62 16.68
C GLU A 72 -8.75 8.62 15.78
N SER A 73 -9.44 8.09 14.76
CA SER A 73 -8.85 7.16 13.81
C SER A 73 -7.76 7.78 12.94
N SER A 74 -7.86 9.09 12.65
CA SER A 74 -6.88 9.86 11.89
C SER A 74 -5.71 10.34 12.76
N ALA A 75 -5.93 10.54 14.06
CA ALA A 75 -4.90 11.01 14.99
C ALA A 75 -3.94 9.90 15.46
N GLN A 76 -4.42 8.65 15.52
CA GLN A 76 -3.60 7.52 15.96
C GLN A 76 -2.69 6.99 14.83
N PRO A 77 -1.51 6.44 15.16
CA PRO A 77 -0.65 5.78 14.18
C PRO A 77 -1.41 4.67 13.44
N SER A 78 -1.34 4.69 12.12
CA SER A 78 -1.89 3.65 11.27
C SER A 78 -1.02 2.39 11.31
N LEU A 79 -1.57 1.28 10.81
CA LEU A 79 -0.81 0.04 10.60
C LEU A 79 0.41 0.29 9.70
N LEU A 80 0.25 1.10 8.65
CA LEU A 80 1.35 1.53 7.79
C LEU A 80 2.45 2.23 8.61
N ASP A 81 2.11 3.16 9.49
CA ASP A 81 3.10 3.87 10.32
C ASP A 81 3.84 2.92 11.27
N LEU A 82 3.11 1.99 11.90
CA LEU A 82 3.68 1.02 12.82
C LEU A 82 4.61 0.03 12.11
N VAL A 83 4.22 -0.44 10.92
CA VAL A 83 5.01 -1.32 10.06
C VAL A 83 6.28 -0.60 9.59
N GLN A 84 6.18 0.66 9.14
CA GLN A 84 7.36 1.44 8.75
C GLN A 84 8.36 1.59 9.90
N ARG A 85 7.89 2.00 11.09
CA ARG A 85 8.75 2.12 12.28
C ARG A 85 9.43 0.78 12.62
N TRP A 86 8.72 -0.33 12.48
CA TRP A 86 9.28 -1.67 12.70
C TRP A 86 10.34 -2.02 11.65
N LEU A 87 10.08 -1.76 10.37
CA LEU A 87 11.02 -1.98 9.27
C LEU A 87 12.29 -1.14 9.40
N GLU A 88 12.20 0.10 9.88
CA GLU A 88 13.37 0.98 10.11
C GLU A 88 14.34 0.44 11.17
N ARG A 89 13.87 -0.49 12.01
CA ARG A 89 14.68 -1.17 13.04
C ARG A 89 15.17 -2.54 12.59
N THR A 90 15.04 -2.88 11.31
CA THR A 90 15.53 -4.16 10.77
C THR A 90 17.04 -4.30 11.03
N PRO A 91 17.50 -5.40 11.65
CA PRO A 91 18.93 -5.62 11.92
C PRO A 91 19.72 -5.65 10.62
N GLY A 92 20.83 -4.90 10.55
CA GLY A 92 21.69 -4.77 9.37
C GLY A 92 21.52 -3.48 8.55
N LEU A 93 20.50 -2.65 8.88
CA LEU A 93 20.36 -1.32 8.31
C LEU A 93 21.21 -0.27 9.05
N ASN A 94 21.21 -0.33 10.38
CA ASN A 94 21.89 0.64 11.23
C ASN A 94 23.28 0.15 11.60
N ARG A 95 24.27 1.05 11.51
CA ARG A 95 25.59 0.80 12.10
C ARG A 95 25.43 0.79 13.61
N THR A 96 25.65 -0.38 14.21
CA THR A 96 25.71 -0.54 15.67
C THR A 96 27.06 -1.16 16.01
N GLU A 97 27.52 -0.96 17.24
CA GLU A 97 28.83 -1.49 17.68
C GLU A 97 28.92 -3.02 17.48
N ASP A 98 27.77 -3.70 17.57
CA ASP A 98 27.63 -5.15 17.42
C ASP A 98 27.31 -5.62 15.99
N CYS A 99 27.18 -4.72 15.02
CA CYS A 99 26.78 -5.03 13.64
C CYS A 99 27.78 -4.47 12.62
N ASP A 100 28.58 -5.38 12.06
CA ASP A 100 29.56 -5.09 11.01
C ASP A 100 28.97 -5.06 9.59
N PHE A 101 27.71 -5.46 9.43
CA PHE A 101 27.05 -5.55 8.13
C PHE A 101 26.22 -4.29 7.83
N GLN A 102 26.52 -3.64 6.69
CA GLN A 102 25.76 -2.50 6.17
C GLN A 102 25.00 -2.92 4.91
N PHE A 103 23.76 -3.37 5.09
CA PHE A 103 22.96 -3.95 4.01
C PHE A 103 22.89 -3.08 2.77
N TRP A 104 22.63 -1.78 2.92
CA TRP A 104 22.39 -0.90 1.78
C TRP A 104 23.64 -0.73 0.91
N GLU A 105 24.81 -0.53 1.52
CA GLU A 105 26.06 -0.38 0.77
C GLU A 105 26.43 -1.66 0.02
N GLU A 106 26.33 -2.81 0.70
CA GLU A 106 26.57 -4.13 0.09
C GLU A 106 25.59 -4.42 -1.05
N TYR A 107 24.32 -4.08 -0.86
CA TYR A 107 23.29 -4.21 -1.90
C TYR A 107 23.58 -3.34 -3.11
N LYS A 108 23.96 -2.06 -2.92
CA LYS A 108 24.32 -1.17 -4.03
C LYS A 108 25.48 -1.73 -4.83
N MET A 109 26.56 -2.16 -4.16
CA MET A 109 27.72 -2.75 -4.82
C MET A 109 27.36 -4.03 -5.60
N ALA A 110 26.45 -4.85 -5.06
CA ALA A 110 25.97 -6.04 -5.77
C ALA A 110 25.15 -5.69 -7.01
N VAL A 111 24.25 -4.70 -6.92
CA VAL A 111 23.45 -4.24 -8.06
C VAL A 111 24.33 -3.61 -9.13
N GLU A 112 25.26 -2.72 -8.76
CA GLU A 112 26.19 -2.09 -9.71
C GLU A 112 27.01 -3.15 -10.47
N ARG A 113 27.52 -4.16 -9.76
CA ARG A 113 28.25 -5.27 -10.38
C ARG A 113 27.36 -6.08 -11.31
N MET A 114 26.13 -6.39 -10.90
CA MET A 114 25.17 -7.11 -11.73
C MET A 114 24.82 -6.33 -13.00
N LEU A 115 24.50 -5.03 -12.88
CA LEU A 115 24.18 -4.16 -14.01
C LEU A 115 25.37 -4.04 -14.96
N HIS A 116 26.58 -3.92 -14.44
CA HIS A 116 27.79 -3.88 -15.25
C HIS A 116 27.99 -5.17 -16.05
N GLU A 117 27.93 -6.32 -15.38
CA GLU A 117 28.24 -7.62 -16.01
C GLU A 117 27.13 -8.13 -16.94
N GLU A 118 25.86 -7.95 -16.57
CA GLU A 118 24.71 -8.54 -17.27
C GLU A 118 24.10 -7.62 -18.33
N TYR A 119 24.30 -6.31 -18.20
CA TYR A 119 23.68 -5.33 -19.11
C TYR A 119 24.73 -4.49 -19.85
N LEU A 120 25.68 -3.87 -19.14
CA LEU A 120 26.64 -2.96 -19.78
C LEU A 120 27.65 -3.69 -20.67
N LEU A 121 28.39 -4.68 -20.14
CA LEU A 121 29.39 -5.41 -20.92
C LEU A 121 28.80 -6.09 -22.18
N PRO A 122 27.62 -6.75 -22.13
CA PRO A 122 26.99 -7.31 -23.32
C PRO A 122 26.52 -6.26 -24.33
N ALA A 123 26.15 -5.06 -23.87
CA ALA A 123 25.80 -3.94 -24.76
C ALA A 123 27.04 -3.36 -25.45
N GLU A 124 28.16 -3.22 -24.72
CA GLU A 124 29.40 -2.67 -25.27
C GLU A 124 30.03 -3.60 -26.32
N ARG A 125 30.00 -4.91 -26.04
CA ARG A 125 30.54 -5.97 -26.92
C ARG A 125 29.66 -6.26 -28.14
N GLU A 126 28.42 -5.77 -28.16
CA GLU A 126 27.53 -5.96 -29.30
C GLU A 126 28.07 -5.24 -30.54
N THR A 127 28.11 -5.96 -31.66
CA THR A 127 28.63 -5.47 -32.92
C THR A 127 27.53 -4.93 -33.82
N ASP A 128 26.31 -5.48 -33.72
CA ASP A 128 25.18 -4.97 -34.51
C ASP A 128 24.69 -3.62 -33.94
N PRO A 129 24.67 -2.54 -34.75
CA PRO A 129 24.31 -1.21 -34.25
C PRO A 129 22.90 -1.12 -33.65
N SER A 130 21.93 -1.83 -34.24
CA SER A 130 20.53 -1.76 -33.80
C SER A 130 20.35 -2.51 -32.47
N LEU A 131 20.93 -3.70 -32.38
CA LEU A 131 20.90 -4.50 -31.15
C LEU A 131 21.71 -3.85 -30.03
N LYS A 132 22.84 -3.19 -30.36
CA LYS A 132 23.63 -2.40 -29.41
C LYS A 132 22.80 -1.26 -28.82
N GLN A 133 22.08 -0.52 -29.65
CA GLN A 133 21.21 0.55 -29.19
C GLN A 133 20.10 0.03 -28.26
N LEU A 134 19.48 -1.10 -28.62
CA LEU A 134 18.45 -1.74 -27.80
C LEU A 134 19.01 -2.16 -26.42
N LYS A 135 20.13 -2.88 -26.40
CA LYS A 135 20.79 -3.33 -25.16
C LYS A 135 21.23 -2.16 -24.28
N MET A 136 21.74 -1.09 -24.89
CA MET A 136 22.13 0.12 -24.15
C MET A 136 20.91 0.85 -23.56
N ALA A 137 19.79 0.87 -24.27
CA ALA A 137 18.53 1.41 -23.75
C ALA A 137 18.00 0.57 -22.57
N ASP A 138 18.10 -0.76 -22.66
CA ASP A 138 17.73 -1.66 -21.56
C ASP A 138 18.62 -1.45 -20.33
N TYR A 139 19.94 -1.37 -20.51
CA TYR A 139 20.87 -1.03 -19.43
C TYR A 139 20.48 0.29 -18.75
N LYS A 140 20.26 1.35 -19.53
CA LYS A 140 19.87 2.66 -19.01
C LYS A 140 18.57 2.59 -18.23
N LYS A 141 17.57 1.85 -18.73
CA LYS A 141 16.29 1.66 -18.03
C LYS A 141 16.46 0.97 -16.68
N GLN A 142 17.32 -0.05 -16.58
CA GLN A 142 17.59 -0.72 -15.30
C GLN A 142 18.36 0.20 -14.33
N LEU A 143 19.32 0.96 -14.86
CA LEU A 143 20.09 1.93 -14.09
C LEU A 143 19.19 3.04 -13.53
N ASP A 144 18.31 3.60 -14.36
CA ASP A 144 17.35 4.63 -13.95
C ASP A 144 16.37 4.10 -12.88
N ALA A 145 15.92 2.85 -13.02
CA ALA A 145 15.09 2.20 -12.01
C ALA A 145 15.84 2.09 -10.66
N PHE A 146 17.11 1.67 -10.67
CA PHE A 146 17.92 1.62 -9.46
C PHE A 146 18.22 3.00 -8.86
N HIS A 147 18.55 4.01 -9.68
CA HIS A 147 18.73 5.38 -9.20
C HIS A 147 17.48 5.95 -8.53
N SER A 148 16.29 5.49 -8.93
CA SER A 148 15.03 5.89 -8.28
C SER A 148 14.95 5.50 -6.80
N ILE A 149 15.71 4.49 -6.37
CA ILE A 149 15.77 4.04 -4.96
C ILE A 149 17.04 4.44 -4.24
N ASP A 150 18.11 4.75 -4.96
CA ASP A 150 19.39 5.18 -4.38
C ASP A 150 19.41 6.67 -4.03
N ASN A 151 18.92 7.54 -4.93
CA ASN A 151 18.89 8.97 -4.69
C ASN A 151 17.71 9.36 -3.78
N LEU A 152 18.02 9.91 -2.60
CA LEU A 152 17.02 10.27 -1.59
C LEU A 152 16.07 11.39 -2.05
N GLU A 153 16.54 12.37 -2.83
CA GLU A 153 15.69 13.45 -3.36
C GLU A 153 14.68 12.91 -4.37
N VAL A 154 15.15 12.06 -5.29
CA VAL A 154 14.29 11.38 -6.26
C VAL A 154 13.29 10.49 -5.53
N TYR A 155 13.74 9.71 -4.54
CA TYR A 155 12.88 8.86 -3.71
C TYR A 155 11.77 9.67 -3.02
N ASN A 156 12.11 10.79 -2.39
CA ASN A 156 11.16 11.66 -1.71
C ASN A 156 10.16 12.29 -2.69
N SER A 157 10.56 12.61 -3.92
CA SER A 157 9.64 13.10 -4.95
C SER A 157 8.54 12.09 -5.29
N TYR A 158 8.82 10.78 -5.21
CA TYR A 158 7.82 9.72 -5.40
C TYR A 158 6.85 9.62 -4.20
N ILE A 159 7.33 9.87 -2.98
CA ILE A 159 6.47 9.95 -1.79
C ILE A 159 5.52 11.14 -1.90
N GLU A 160 6.02 12.31 -2.30
CA GLU A 160 5.20 13.52 -2.45
C GLU A 160 4.08 13.33 -3.49
N LYS A 161 4.39 12.66 -4.62
CA LYS A 161 3.41 12.29 -5.65
C LYS A 161 2.44 11.20 -5.22
N GLY A 162 2.71 10.51 -4.11
CA GLY A 162 1.91 9.37 -3.63
C GLY A 162 2.10 8.09 -4.44
N GLU A 163 3.23 7.96 -5.13
CA GLU A 163 3.63 6.73 -5.83
C GLU A 163 4.37 5.76 -4.90
N ARG A 164 4.89 6.27 -3.77
CA ARG A 164 5.47 5.50 -2.66
C ARG A 164 4.89 5.95 -1.33
N ASN A 165 4.79 5.04 -0.38
CA ASN A 165 4.32 5.33 0.98
C ASN A 165 5.41 5.11 2.04
N PHE A 166 6.32 4.16 1.80
CA PHE A 166 7.39 3.79 2.72
C PHE A 166 8.48 4.86 2.78
N SER A 167 8.94 5.21 3.99
CA SER A 167 10.19 5.92 4.20
C SER A 167 11.34 5.17 3.53
N HIS A 168 12.38 5.88 3.08
CA HIS A 168 13.52 5.25 2.40
C HIS A 168 14.13 4.10 3.23
N LYS A 169 14.26 4.31 4.53
CA LYS A 169 14.80 3.32 5.46
C LYS A 169 13.87 2.13 5.69
N SER A 170 12.55 2.34 5.76
CA SER A 170 11.59 1.23 5.85
C SER A 170 11.59 0.38 4.58
N PHE A 171 11.74 1.01 3.41
CA PHE A 171 11.92 0.31 2.14
C PHE A 171 13.18 -0.56 2.13
N GLN A 172 14.32 -0.03 2.60
CA GLN A 172 15.55 -0.81 2.74
C GLN A 172 15.35 -2.03 3.66
N GLY A 173 14.65 -1.87 4.78
CA GLY A 173 14.34 -2.98 5.69
C GLY A 173 13.46 -4.05 5.06
N ALA A 174 12.43 -3.64 4.32
CA ALA A 174 11.56 -4.58 3.63
C ALA A 174 12.30 -5.34 2.53
N LEU A 175 13.18 -4.67 1.79
CA LEU A 175 14.04 -5.30 0.79
C LEU A 175 15.02 -6.30 1.42
N MET A 176 15.63 -5.94 2.56
CA MET A 176 16.50 -6.84 3.31
C MET A 176 15.77 -8.11 3.75
N ILE A 177 14.57 -7.97 4.33
CA ILE A 177 13.74 -9.12 4.73
C ILE A 177 13.40 -9.99 3.51
N ALA A 178 13.08 -9.38 2.36
CA ALA A 178 12.75 -10.12 1.15
C ALA A 178 13.94 -10.91 0.57
N LEU A 179 15.14 -10.33 0.56
CA LEU A 179 16.35 -10.97 0.04
C LEU A 179 16.87 -12.09 0.95
N TYR A 180 16.82 -11.88 2.28
CA TYR A 180 17.31 -12.84 3.27
C TYR A 180 16.19 -13.63 3.96
N ARG A 181 15.04 -13.83 3.29
CA ARG A 181 13.85 -14.48 3.86
C ARG A 181 14.06 -15.91 4.37
N ASP A 182 15.11 -16.58 3.90
CA ASP A 182 15.46 -17.94 4.30
C ASP A 182 16.23 -17.96 5.64
N GLU A 183 16.67 -16.80 6.14
CA GLU A 183 17.26 -16.68 7.47
C GLU A 183 16.18 -16.85 8.55
N PRO A 184 16.43 -17.63 9.61
CA PRO A 184 15.41 -17.99 10.59
C PRO A 184 14.67 -16.79 11.22
N ARG A 185 15.39 -15.71 11.54
CA ARG A 185 14.78 -14.48 12.09
C ARG A 185 13.99 -13.66 11.07
N PHE A 186 14.19 -13.87 9.76
CA PHE A 186 13.46 -13.15 8.71
C PHE A 186 12.32 -13.95 8.08
N SER A 187 12.23 -15.26 8.33
CA SER A 187 11.12 -16.09 7.84
C SER A 187 9.73 -15.57 8.27
N GLN A 188 9.53 -15.28 9.57
CA GLN A 188 8.26 -14.74 10.09
C GLN A 188 8.01 -13.29 9.63
N PRO A 189 8.99 -12.37 9.70
CA PRO A 189 8.88 -11.05 9.07
C PRO A 189 8.45 -11.08 7.60
N PHE A 190 9.03 -11.97 6.79
CA PHE A 190 8.66 -12.12 5.39
C PHE A 190 7.20 -12.59 5.22
N HIS A 191 6.76 -13.52 6.08
CA HIS A 191 5.36 -13.95 6.10
C HIS A 191 4.41 -12.80 6.44
N LEU A 192 4.75 -11.97 7.43
CA LEU A 192 3.97 -10.77 7.77
C LEU A 192 3.86 -9.82 6.57
N LEU A 193 4.96 -9.52 5.87
CA LEU A 193 4.94 -8.68 4.67
C LEU A 193 4.05 -9.27 3.57
N THR A 194 4.04 -10.60 3.43
CA THR A 194 3.17 -11.30 2.49
C THR A 194 1.70 -11.12 2.84
N LEU A 195 1.33 -11.28 4.12
CA LEU A 195 -0.05 -11.08 4.58
C LEU A 195 -0.54 -9.63 4.42
N LEU A 196 0.36 -8.65 4.53
CA LEU A 196 0.04 -7.24 4.26
C LEU A 196 -0.28 -7.03 2.77
N MET A 197 0.49 -7.61 1.86
CA MET A 197 0.17 -7.59 0.42
C MET A 197 -1.16 -8.30 0.14
N ASP A 198 -1.40 -9.47 0.75
CA ASP A 198 -2.66 -10.20 0.59
C ASP A 198 -3.87 -9.37 1.06
N THR A 199 -3.71 -8.62 2.15
CA THR A 199 -4.75 -7.71 2.66
C THR A 199 -5.10 -6.63 1.62
N ASP A 200 -4.11 -5.99 1.02
CA ASP A 200 -4.33 -4.98 -0.03
C ASP A 200 -4.98 -5.56 -1.29
N ALA A 201 -4.56 -6.77 -1.69
CA ALA A 201 -5.12 -7.48 -2.82
C ALA A 201 -6.59 -7.85 -2.58
N LEU A 202 -6.91 -8.38 -1.39
CA LEU A 202 -8.28 -8.74 -1.00
C LEU A 202 -9.20 -7.53 -0.90
N LEU A 203 -8.71 -6.40 -0.35
CA LEU A 203 -9.48 -5.15 -0.31
C LEU A 203 -9.76 -4.62 -1.71
N THR A 204 -8.78 -4.66 -2.61
CA THR A 204 -8.95 -4.25 -4.01
C THR A 204 -9.96 -5.15 -4.73
N LYS A 205 -9.87 -6.47 -4.53
CA LYS A 205 -10.83 -7.46 -5.07
C LYS A 205 -12.24 -7.21 -4.57
N TRP A 206 -12.40 -6.92 -3.27
CA TRP A 206 -13.70 -6.57 -2.70
C TRP A 206 -14.29 -5.31 -3.36
N ARG A 207 -13.49 -4.25 -3.53
CA ARG A 207 -13.93 -3.01 -4.22
C ARG A 207 -14.36 -3.29 -5.65
N TYR A 208 -13.60 -4.10 -6.38
CA TYR A 208 -13.93 -4.46 -7.75
C TYR A 208 -15.22 -5.27 -7.85
N ASN A 209 -15.41 -6.28 -7.01
CA ASN A 209 -16.66 -7.04 -6.96
C ASN A 209 -17.86 -6.14 -6.63
N HIS A 210 -17.68 -5.18 -5.72
CA HIS A 210 -18.70 -4.19 -5.40
C HIS A 210 -19.02 -3.28 -6.60
N VAL A 211 -18.01 -2.83 -7.35
CA VAL A 211 -18.19 -2.07 -8.61
C VAL A 211 -19.05 -2.84 -9.61
N LEU A 212 -18.76 -4.13 -9.83
CA LEU A 212 -19.53 -4.97 -10.76
C LEU A 212 -20.99 -5.15 -10.33
N LEU A 213 -21.22 -5.35 -9.03
CA LEU A 213 -22.58 -5.44 -8.48
C LEU A 213 -23.36 -4.14 -8.72
N VAL A 214 -22.74 -2.99 -8.43
CA VAL A 214 -23.39 -1.68 -8.61
C VAL A 214 -23.65 -1.40 -10.08
N GLN A 215 -22.72 -1.72 -10.99
CA GLN A 215 -22.94 -1.59 -12.42
C GLN A 215 -24.13 -2.41 -12.90
N ARG A 216 -24.30 -3.64 -12.40
CA ARG A 216 -25.44 -4.51 -12.73
C ARG A 216 -26.76 -3.93 -12.24
N MET A 217 -26.79 -3.40 -11.01
CA MET A 217 -28.03 -2.93 -10.37
C MET A 217 -28.46 -1.53 -10.84
N LEU A 218 -27.50 -0.63 -11.06
CA LEU A 218 -27.76 0.80 -11.31
C LEU A 218 -27.32 1.27 -12.71
N GLY A 219 -26.51 0.48 -13.42
CA GLY A 219 -25.93 0.91 -14.69
C GLY A 219 -25.10 2.19 -14.53
N THR A 220 -25.45 3.22 -15.30
CA THR A 220 -24.83 4.56 -15.27
C THR A 220 -25.58 5.56 -14.40
N LYS A 221 -26.63 5.14 -13.68
CA LYS A 221 -27.41 6.04 -12.83
C LYS A 221 -26.58 6.60 -11.69
N ILE A 222 -26.89 7.84 -11.32
CA ILE A 222 -26.34 8.52 -10.14
C ILE A 222 -26.74 7.71 -8.89
N GLY A 223 -25.77 7.49 -8.01
CA GLY A 223 -26.00 6.74 -6.77
C GLY A 223 -26.87 7.54 -5.80
N THR A 224 -27.62 6.85 -4.94
CA THR A 224 -28.51 7.48 -3.94
C THR A 224 -27.78 8.38 -2.94
N GLY A 225 -26.46 8.23 -2.79
CA GLY A 225 -25.63 9.14 -1.99
C GLY A 225 -25.22 10.44 -2.69
N GLY A 226 -25.51 10.63 -3.98
CA GLY A 226 -25.11 11.83 -4.76
C GLY A 226 -23.77 11.72 -5.50
N SER A 227 -23.15 10.54 -5.60
CA SER A 227 -22.00 10.32 -6.51
C SER A 227 -22.44 9.92 -7.89
N SER A 228 -21.51 9.97 -8.86
CA SER A 228 -21.62 9.33 -10.17
C SER A 228 -21.77 7.80 -10.11
N GLY A 229 -22.01 7.21 -8.93
CA GLY A 229 -22.32 5.81 -8.70
C GLY A 229 -21.15 4.92 -9.12
N TYR A 230 -21.36 4.17 -10.20
CA TYR A 230 -20.38 3.26 -10.78
C TYR A 230 -19.02 3.93 -11.06
N GLN A 231 -19.00 5.14 -11.64
CA GLN A 231 -17.74 5.80 -12.03
C GLN A 231 -16.89 6.18 -10.81
N TYR A 232 -17.53 6.70 -9.75
CA TYR A 232 -16.85 6.96 -8.49
C TYR A 232 -16.26 5.67 -7.90
N LEU A 233 -17.05 4.61 -7.78
CA LEU A 233 -16.57 3.35 -7.20
C LEU A 233 -15.43 2.75 -8.01
N ARG A 234 -15.51 2.81 -9.35
CA ARG A 234 -14.44 2.36 -10.25
C ARG A 234 -13.14 3.11 -10.01
N SER A 235 -13.20 4.43 -9.78
CA SER A 235 -12.01 5.24 -9.46
C SER A 235 -11.35 4.84 -8.12
N THR A 236 -12.08 4.17 -7.23
CA THR A 236 -11.52 3.66 -5.96
C THR A 236 -10.76 2.33 -6.12
N VAL A 237 -10.85 1.68 -7.29
CA VAL A 237 -10.05 0.51 -7.66
C VAL A 237 -8.75 1.00 -8.30
N SER A 238 -7.88 1.58 -7.49
CA SER A 238 -6.61 2.18 -7.90
C SER A 238 -5.56 1.98 -6.81
N ASP A 239 -4.29 1.96 -7.19
CA ASP A 239 -3.14 1.80 -6.28
C ASP A 239 -3.06 2.92 -5.24
N ARG A 240 -3.72 4.06 -5.47
CA ARG A 240 -3.90 5.15 -4.48
C ARG A 240 -4.53 4.68 -3.17
N TYR A 241 -5.27 3.56 -3.20
CA TYR A 241 -5.93 2.99 -2.03
C TYR A 241 -5.20 1.77 -1.44
N LYS A 242 -3.96 1.49 -1.88
CA LYS A 242 -3.10 0.40 -1.37
C LYS A 242 -1.99 0.98 -0.48
N PRO A 243 -2.15 0.97 0.86
CA PRO A 243 -1.11 1.45 1.77
C PRO A 243 0.24 0.75 1.59
N PHE A 244 0.25 -0.53 1.25
CA PHE A 244 1.47 -1.34 1.11
C PHE A 244 1.90 -1.55 -0.35
N VAL A 245 1.58 -0.60 -1.24
CA VAL A 245 1.98 -0.63 -2.66
C VAL A 245 3.49 -0.84 -2.84
N ASP A 246 4.31 -0.30 -1.94
CA ASP A 246 5.76 -0.45 -1.98
C ASP A 246 6.20 -1.91 -1.89
N LEU A 247 5.50 -2.75 -1.13
CA LEU A 247 5.81 -4.18 -1.00
C LEU A 247 5.62 -4.93 -2.32
N PHE A 248 4.62 -4.56 -3.12
CA PHE A 248 4.45 -5.11 -4.46
C PHE A 248 5.59 -4.64 -5.38
N ASN A 249 5.97 -3.37 -5.27
CA ASN A 249 7.02 -2.77 -6.11
C ASN A 249 8.43 -3.26 -5.75
N LEU A 250 8.64 -3.87 -4.57
CA LEU A 250 9.91 -4.50 -4.19
C LEU A 250 10.39 -5.55 -5.20
N SER A 251 9.47 -6.25 -5.89
CA SER A 251 9.84 -7.26 -6.87
C SER A 251 10.70 -6.70 -8.00
N THR A 252 10.58 -5.41 -8.29
CA THR A 252 11.40 -4.68 -9.29
C THR A 252 12.88 -4.65 -8.90
N PHE A 253 13.18 -4.74 -7.61
CA PHE A 253 14.51 -4.54 -7.04
C PHE A 253 15.11 -5.82 -6.46
N LEU A 254 14.48 -6.97 -6.70
CA LEU A 254 15.06 -8.25 -6.32
C LEU A 254 16.16 -8.64 -7.32
N ILE A 255 17.32 -9.01 -6.79
CA ILE A 255 18.45 -9.51 -7.57
C ILE A 255 18.55 -11.04 -7.49
N PRO A 256 19.20 -11.71 -8.46
CA PRO A 256 19.41 -13.15 -8.42
C PRO A 256 20.10 -13.60 -7.13
N ARG A 257 19.75 -14.79 -6.63
CA ARG A 257 20.30 -15.35 -5.37
C ARG A 257 21.83 -15.41 -5.34
N SER A 258 22.47 -15.64 -6.49
CA SER A 258 23.92 -15.65 -6.64
C SER A 258 24.58 -14.27 -6.46
N ARG A 259 23.80 -13.18 -6.59
CA ARG A 259 24.25 -11.79 -6.47
C ARG A 259 23.96 -11.20 -5.10
N ILE A 260 23.15 -11.85 -4.27
CA ILE A 260 22.82 -11.37 -2.93
C ILE A 260 24.12 -11.31 -2.10
N PRO A 261 24.44 -10.17 -1.47
CA PRO A 261 25.64 -10.08 -0.65
C PRO A 261 25.66 -11.15 0.46
N PRO A 262 26.78 -11.85 0.67
CA PRO A 262 26.86 -12.81 1.75
C PRO A 262 26.84 -12.09 3.10
N LEU A 263 26.07 -12.62 4.04
CA LEU A 263 26.04 -12.11 5.41
C LEU A 263 27.39 -12.36 6.11
N THR A 264 27.86 -11.40 6.91
CA THR A 264 29.02 -11.61 7.79
C THR A 264 28.73 -12.73 8.78
N PRO A 265 29.75 -13.46 9.29
CA PRO A 265 29.54 -14.49 10.31
C PRO A 265 28.87 -13.96 11.58
N LYS A 266 29.06 -12.68 11.92
CA LYS A 266 28.38 -12.01 13.03
C LYS A 266 26.91 -11.76 12.71
N MET A 267 26.61 -11.20 11.54
CA MET A 267 25.22 -10.96 11.11
C MET A 267 24.45 -12.28 10.98
N LYS A 268 25.04 -13.30 10.39
CA LYS A 268 24.43 -14.63 10.27
C LYS A 268 24.10 -15.23 11.65
N ARG A 269 24.99 -15.08 12.63
CA ARG A 269 24.71 -15.48 14.02
C ARG A 269 23.58 -14.67 14.64
N SER A 270 23.58 -13.35 14.45
CA SER A 270 22.49 -12.47 14.90
C SER A 270 21.15 -12.88 14.31
N LEU A 271 21.11 -13.28 13.03
CA LEU A 271 19.91 -13.72 12.31
C LEU A 271 19.52 -15.19 12.58
N SER A 272 20.39 -15.96 13.22
CA SER A 272 20.10 -17.34 13.65
C SER A 272 19.27 -17.35 14.94
N ILE A 273 18.51 -18.43 15.16
CA ILE A 273 17.67 -18.63 16.36
C ILE A 273 18.50 -19.06 17.59
N ILE A 274 19.84 -19.12 17.53
CA ILE A 274 20.65 -19.57 18.67
C ILE A 274 20.31 -18.68 19.88
N LEU A 275 19.54 -19.26 20.79
CA LEU A 275 19.16 -18.71 22.07
C LEU A 275 20.47 -18.37 22.77
N ARG A 276 20.61 -17.11 23.21
CA ARG A 276 21.63 -16.66 24.16
C ARG A 276 21.44 -17.39 25.51
N GLY A 277 21.60 -18.70 25.53
CA GLY A 277 21.28 -19.54 26.69
C GLY A 277 22.06 -20.84 26.70
N LYS A 278 23.21 -20.91 26.02
CA LYS A 278 24.10 -22.07 26.07
C LYS A 278 25.57 -21.77 26.33
N ASP A 279 25.94 -20.50 26.47
CA ASP A 279 27.32 -20.09 26.77
C ASP A 279 27.56 -19.81 28.27
N GLU A 280 26.55 -19.98 29.15
CA GLU A 280 26.71 -19.81 30.61
C GLU A 280 26.91 -21.14 31.37
N ASP A 281 26.67 -22.31 30.75
CA ASP A 281 26.69 -23.61 31.46
C ASP A 281 27.96 -24.48 31.22
N GLU A 282 28.97 -23.98 30.50
CA GLU A 282 30.24 -24.72 30.26
C GLU A 282 31.49 -24.09 30.92
N VAL A 283 31.31 -23.19 31.90
CA VAL A 283 32.43 -22.62 32.68
C VAL A 283 32.59 -23.24 34.08
N GLU A 284 31.73 -24.17 34.49
CA GLU A 284 31.80 -24.76 35.84
C GLU A 284 31.76 -26.28 35.82
N LYS A 285 32.81 -26.91 35.30
CA LYS A 285 33.25 -28.27 35.69
C LYS A 285 34.77 -28.39 35.60
N ASP A 286 35.43 -27.83 36.60
CA ASP A 286 36.66 -28.42 37.16
C ASP A 286 36.29 -29.59 38.10
#